data_AF-A0A358MH42-F1
#
_entry.id   AF-A0A358MH42-F1
#
_cell.length_a   1.000
_cell.length_b   1.000
_cell.length_c   1.000
_cell.angle_alpha   90.00
_cell.angle_beta   90.00
_cell.angle_gamma   90.00
#
_symmetry.space_group_name_H-M   'P 1'
#
loop_
_entity.id
_entity.type
_entity.pdbx_description
1 polymer ?
#
loop_
_entity_poly.entity_id
_entity_poly.type
_entity_poly.pdbx_seq_one_letter_code
_entity_poly.pdbx_strand_id
1 'polypeptide(L)'
;MATIIETTEAPFSNTTPYSLLPGDNFRGTVGSFGDQDTIALSLLAGETYEISLVSSGITPFNSGNVFLTDGLSTVIPVFGFSSLAATGYTTSFTAPSSGVFFFTVQGFTPSAEYSLSISDPSMPPPPAGPTSGNDSLTGTEGNDIVDLLAGDDWFDALAGNDSILAGDGADTVFGGTGKDTIFGNDGDDYIDGNENNDDL
;
A
#
# COMPACT_ATOMS: atom_id res chain seq x y z
N MET A 1 -4.32 -4.31 -0.12
CA MET A 1 -4.53 -2.87 0.11
C MET A 1 -5.64 -2.69 1.13
N ALA A 2 -5.39 -1.92 2.19
CA ALA A 2 -6.39 -1.60 3.20
C ALA A 2 -6.89 -0.16 3.04
N THR A 3 -8.16 0.07 3.38
CA THR A 3 -8.68 1.41 3.64
C THR A 3 -8.83 1.58 5.13
N ILE A 4 -8.04 2.49 5.70
CA ILE A 4 -8.08 2.85 7.11
C ILE A 4 -8.99 4.06 7.24
N ILE A 5 -10.01 3.94 8.08
CA ILE A 5 -10.97 5.00 8.35
C ILE A 5 -10.67 5.54 9.74
N GLU A 6 -10.54 6.84 9.84
CA GLU A 6 -10.53 7.53 11.11
C GLU A 6 -11.87 7.32 11.83
N THR A 7 -11.82 6.72 13.02
CA THR A 7 -13.02 6.45 13.82
C THR A 7 -13.02 7.20 15.16
N THR A 8 -11.86 7.73 15.53
CA THR A 8 -11.62 8.59 16.71
C THR A 8 -10.50 9.58 16.39
N GLU A 9 -10.60 10.81 16.87
CA GLU A 9 -9.59 11.88 16.72
C GLU A 9 -8.17 11.35 16.90
N ALA A 10 -7.32 11.53 15.89
CA ALA A 10 -5.92 11.16 16.04
C ALA A 10 -5.22 12.16 16.98
N PRO A 11 -4.41 11.71 17.95
CA PRO A 11 -3.65 12.64 18.76
C PRO A 11 -2.53 13.27 17.91
N PHE A 12 -2.34 14.59 18.05
CA PHE A 12 -1.18 15.32 17.50
C PHE A 12 0.13 14.89 18.19
N SER A 13 0.60 13.70 17.84
CA SER A 13 1.78 13.08 18.44
C SER A 13 2.21 11.84 17.66
N ASN A 14 3.43 11.40 17.92
CA ASN A 14 3.95 10.12 17.46
C ASN A 14 3.26 8.89 18.12
N THR A 15 2.20 9.08 18.91
CA THR A 15 1.40 8.00 19.50
C THR A 15 0.09 7.75 18.74
N THR A 16 -0.04 8.26 17.51
CA THR A 16 -1.19 7.97 16.66
C THR A 16 -1.36 6.45 16.46
N PRO A 17 -2.60 5.92 16.53
CA PRO A 17 -2.86 4.52 16.23
C PRO A 17 -2.94 4.25 14.71
N TYR A 18 -2.99 5.30 13.88
CA TYR A 18 -3.14 5.18 12.44
C TYR A 18 -1.79 5.05 11.76
N SER A 19 -1.56 3.91 11.10
CA SER A 19 -0.35 3.63 10.34
C SER A 19 -0.72 3.26 8.91
N LEU A 20 -0.04 3.84 7.93
CA LEU A 20 -0.18 3.54 6.51
C LEU A 20 1.09 2.87 5.99
N LEU A 21 0.90 1.82 5.19
CA LEU A 21 1.93 1.25 4.33
C LEU A 21 1.75 1.76 2.89
N PRO A 22 2.82 1.73 2.06
CA PRO A 22 2.68 1.96 0.62
C PRO A 22 1.58 1.08 0.00
N GLY A 23 0.62 1.70 -0.69
CA GLY A 23 -0.56 1.05 -1.28
C GLY A 23 -1.84 1.15 -0.44
N ASP A 24 -1.75 1.59 0.82
CA ASP A 24 -2.93 1.82 1.66
C ASP A 24 -3.54 3.21 1.45
N ASN A 25 -4.83 3.31 1.79
CA ASN A 25 -5.56 4.58 1.78
C ASN A 25 -6.06 4.90 3.19
N PHE A 26 -5.95 6.15 3.58
CA PHE A 26 -6.56 6.71 4.78
C PHE A 26 -7.74 7.60 4.38
N ARG A 27 -8.82 7.56 5.16
CA ARG A 27 -9.92 8.53 5.07
C ARG A 27 -10.17 9.11 6.46
N GLY A 28 -10.15 10.43 6.54
CA GLY A 28 -10.35 11.17 7.78
C GLY A 28 -11.24 12.39 7.59
N THR A 29 -11.57 13.03 8.71
CA THR A 29 -12.32 14.28 8.72
C THR A 29 -11.64 15.27 9.62
N VAL A 30 -11.25 16.41 9.07
CA VAL A 30 -10.76 17.52 9.88
C VAL A 30 -11.82 18.61 9.99
N GLY A 31 -12.15 19.01 11.20
CA GLY A 31 -13.40 19.71 11.48
C GLY A 31 -13.40 20.70 12.64
N SER A 32 -12.29 21.29 13.06
CA SER A 32 -12.30 22.49 13.90
C SER A 32 -10.90 23.12 14.03
N PHE A 33 -10.82 24.32 14.61
CA PHE A 33 -9.53 24.88 15.03
C PHE A 33 -8.99 24.03 16.19
N GLY A 34 -7.91 23.27 15.94
CA GLY A 34 -7.25 22.42 16.94
C GLY A 34 -7.41 20.91 16.71
N ASP A 35 -8.28 20.52 15.78
CA ASP A 35 -8.35 19.17 15.23
C ASP A 35 -7.10 18.93 14.37
N GLN A 36 -6.40 17.82 14.61
CA GLN A 36 -5.14 17.49 13.96
C GLN A 36 -4.97 15.99 13.83
N ASP A 37 -4.97 15.53 12.59
CA ASP A 37 -4.88 14.11 12.30
C ASP A 37 -3.44 13.77 11.95
N THR A 38 -2.76 13.05 12.84
CA THR A 38 -1.43 12.51 12.58
C THR A 38 -1.53 11.04 12.14
N ILE A 39 -0.87 10.68 11.05
CA ILE A 39 -0.82 9.34 10.47
C ILE A 39 0.65 8.93 10.36
N ALA A 40 0.98 7.76 10.91
CA ALA A 40 2.31 7.16 10.80
C ALA A 40 2.52 6.53 9.41
N LEU A 41 3.67 6.75 8.81
CA LEU A 41 4.10 6.18 7.53
C LEU A 41 5.40 5.41 7.74
N SER A 42 5.42 4.11 7.47
CA SER A 42 6.65 3.30 7.59
C SER A 42 7.37 3.25 6.24
N LEU A 43 8.53 3.91 6.14
CA LEU A 43 9.26 4.13 4.88
C LEU A 43 10.69 3.60 4.93
N LEU A 44 11.24 3.24 3.77
CA LEU A 44 12.60 2.73 3.61
C LEU A 44 13.54 3.81 3.07
N ALA A 45 14.76 3.89 3.60
CA ALA A 45 15.77 4.85 3.16
C ALA A 45 16.07 4.74 1.66
N GLY A 46 16.12 5.88 0.97
CA GLY A 46 16.49 5.95 -0.43
C GLY A 46 15.34 5.71 -1.41
N GLU A 47 14.22 5.16 -0.95
CA GLU A 47 13.02 4.96 -1.77
C GLU A 47 12.25 6.28 -1.95
N THR A 48 11.67 6.44 -3.13
CA THR A 48 10.85 7.63 -3.47
C THR A 48 9.39 7.25 -3.48
N TYR A 49 8.63 7.84 -2.59
CA TYR A 49 7.19 7.65 -2.44
C TYR A 49 6.41 8.78 -3.10
N GLU A 50 5.24 8.49 -3.62
CA GLU A 50 4.26 9.47 -4.06
C GLU A 50 3.16 9.56 -3.00
N ILE A 51 2.99 10.74 -2.42
CA ILE A 51 2.00 11.02 -1.38
C ILE A 51 0.89 11.84 -2.00
N SER A 52 -0.35 11.33 -1.98
CA SER A 52 -1.52 12.02 -2.49
C SER A 52 -2.50 12.37 -1.37
N LEU A 53 -2.99 13.61 -1.37
CA LEU A 53 -3.98 14.14 -0.46
C LEU A 53 -5.13 14.73 -1.26
N VAL A 54 -6.33 14.18 -1.10
CA VAL A 54 -7.54 14.65 -1.78
C VAL A 54 -8.55 15.10 -0.75
N SER A 55 -9.13 16.29 -0.93
CA SER A 55 -10.16 16.84 -0.05
C SER A 55 -11.51 16.89 -0.76
N SER A 56 -12.60 16.52 -0.09
CA SER A 56 -13.95 16.73 -0.61
C SER A 56 -14.51 18.09 -0.17
N GLY A 57 -14.56 19.06 -1.10
CA GLY A 57 -15.45 20.21 -0.97
C GLY A 57 -14.93 21.50 -0.31
N ILE A 58 -13.65 21.62 0.10
CA ILE A 58 -13.09 22.90 0.60
C ILE A 58 -11.66 23.15 0.09
N THR A 59 -11.33 24.41 -0.20
CA THR A 59 -10.02 24.96 -0.60
C THR A 59 -9.21 25.46 0.61
N PRO A 60 -7.86 25.42 0.61
CA PRO A 60 -7.05 24.24 0.39
C PRO A 60 -6.16 23.92 1.61
N PHE A 61 -5.94 22.63 1.84
CA PHE A 61 -4.74 22.19 2.54
C PHE A 61 -3.52 22.87 1.88
N ASN A 62 -2.63 23.42 2.69
CA ASN A 62 -1.43 24.09 2.21
C ASN A 62 -0.30 23.81 3.21
N SER A 63 0.93 24.26 2.90
CA SER A 63 2.08 24.04 3.77
C SER A 63 1.96 24.62 5.19
N GLY A 64 0.93 25.42 5.47
CA GLY A 64 0.60 25.90 6.82
C GLY A 64 -0.31 24.96 7.62
N ASN A 65 -0.92 23.95 7.00
CA ASN A 65 -1.88 23.04 7.62
C ASN A 65 -1.60 21.56 7.30
N VAL A 66 -0.52 21.26 6.58
CA VAL A 66 -0.06 19.90 6.29
C VAL A 66 1.44 19.83 6.53
N PHE A 67 1.85 18.83 7.31
CA PHE A 67 3.24 18.66 7.72
C PHE A 67 3.65 17.20 7.60
N LEU A 68 4.88 16.97 7.16
CA LEU A 68 5.56 15.70 7.35
C LEU A 68 6.62 15.91 8.42
N THR A 69 6.70 15.01 9.38
CA THR A 69 7.75 15.02 10.41
C THR A 69 8.46 13.68 10.46
N ASP A 70 9.73 13.68 10.86
CA ASP A 70 10.44 12.45 11.20
C ASP A 70 9.99 11.90 12.58
N GLY A 71 10.54 10.76 12.98
CA GLY A 71 10.30 10.17 14.30
C GLY A 71 10.75 11.02 15.49
N LEU A 72 11.46 12.12 15.26
CA LEU A 72 11.93 13.08 16.26
C LEU A 72 11.14 14.39 16.22
N SER A 73 10.04 14.44 15.47
CA SER A 73 9.20 15.62 15.27
C SER A 73 9.87 16.78 14.54
N THR A 74 10.98 16.52 13.82
CA THR A 74 11.58 17.49 12.91
C THR A 74 10.68 17.65 11.69
N VAL A 75 10.25 18.87 11.38
CA VAL A 75 9.48 19.14 10.16
C VAL A 75 10.36 18.91 8.95
N ILE A 76 9.92 18.01 8.08
CA ILE A 76 10.52 17.75 6.80
C ILE A 76 9.81 18.65 5.78
N PRO A 77 10.54 19.57 5.12
CA PRO A 77 9.95 20.40 4.10
C PRO A 77 9.62 19.53 2.88
N VAL A 78 8.37 19.10 2.78
CA VAL A 78 7.85 18.50 1.57
C VAL A 78 7.45 19.63 0.64
N PHE A 79 8.28 19.85 -0.38
CA PHE A 79 8.04 20.93 -1.35
C PHE A 79 6.79 20.64 -2.18
N GLY A 80 5.96 21.67 -2.35
CA GLY A 80 4.91 21.71 -3.37
C GLY A 80 3.47 21.77 -2.86
N PHE A 81 3.18 21.69 -1.55
CA PHE A 81 1.85 22.01 -1.00
C PHE A 81 1.49 23.51 -1.12
N SER A 82 1.96 24.19 -2.17
CA SER A 82 1.58 25.55 -2.51
C SER A 82 0.18 25.52 -3.13
N SER A 83 -0.82 25.90 -2.33
CA SER A 83 -2.24 26.04 -2.67
C SER A 83 -2.83 24.85 -3.44
N LEU A 84 -3.43 23.89 -2.72
CA LEU A 84 -4.23 22.85 -3.36
C LEU A 84 -5.29 23.49 -4.28
N ALA A 85 -5.26 23.21 -5.58
CA ALA A 85 -6.46 23.35 -6.39
C ALA A 85 -7.47 22.30 -5.94
N ALA A 86 -8.77 22.55 -6.12
CA ALA A 86 -9.90 21.79 -5.56
C ALA A 86 -10.04 20.30 -6.00
N THR A 87 -8.96 19.66 -6.45
CA THR A 87 -8.92 18.31 -7.06
C THR A 87 -7.94 17.36 -6.39
N GLY A 88 -7.27 17.78 -5.31
CA GLY A 88 -6.25 16.99 -4.62
C GLY A 88 -4.83 17.37 -5.02
N TYR A 89 -3.85 16.88 -4.26
CA TYR A 89 -2.44 17.17 -4.44
C TYR A 89 -1.59 15.95 -4.23
N THR A 90 -0.57 15.85 -5.07
CA THR A 90 0.35 14.74 -5.10
C THR A 90 1.76 15.29 -5.09
N THR A 91 2.65 14.68 -4.31
CA THR A 91 4.07 15.03 -4.25
C THR A 91 4.95 13.81 -4.09
N SER A 92 6.20 13.93 -4.56
CA SER A 92 7.21 12.91 -4.33
C SER A 92 8.01 13.20 -3.06
N PHE A 93 8.30 12.15 -2.30
CA PHE A 93 9.11 12.20 -1.09
C PHE A 93 10.12 11.05 -1.11
N THR A 94 11.41 11.37 -1.20
CA THR A 94 12.47 10.38 -1.01
C THR A 94 12.83 10.30 0.46
N ALA A 95 12.65 9.13 1.08
CA ALA A 95 12.89 8.98 2.50
C ALA A 95 14.40 9.05 2.82
N PRO A 96 14.86 9.99 3.67
CA PRO A 96 16.28 10.16 3.96
C PRO A 96 16.85 9.06 4.88
N SER A 97 15.97 8.32 5.57
CA SER A 97 16.30 7.24 6.49
C SER A 97 15.13 6.26 6.58
N SER A 98 15.42 4.98 6.85
CA SER A 98 14.38 4.00 7.12
C SER A 98 13.77 4.27 8.50
N GLY A 99 12.45 4.26 8.58
CA GLY A 99 11.75 4.50 9.84
C GLY A 99 10.35 5.01 9.66
N VAL A 100 9.78 5.46 10.77
CA VAL A 100 8.43 6.01 10.83
C VAL A 100 8.49 7.53 10.65
N PHE A 101 7.71 8.01 9.69
CA PHE A 101 7.42 9.41 9.45
C PHE A 101 5.97 9.69 9.83
N PHE A 102 5.63 10.94 10.10
CA PHE A 102 4.30 11.32 10.55
C PHE A 102 3.75 12.40 9.64
N PHE A 103 2.70 12.06 8.91
CA PHE A 103 1.91 12.98 8.10
C PHE A 103 0.82 13.58 8.97
N THR A 104 0.80 14.89 9.12
CA THR A 104 -0.20 15.59 9.93
C THR A 104 -1.04 16.51 9.05
N VAL A 105 -2.36 16.38 9.17
CA VAL A 105 -3.34 17.31 8.61
C VAL A 105 -3.95 18.11 9.74
N GLN A 106 -3.84 19.44 9.69
CA GLN A 106 -4.45 20.33 10.67
C GLN A 106 -5.77 20.86 10.15
N GLY A 107 -6.80 20.69 10.98
CA GLY A 107 -8.14 21.14 10.70
C GLY A 107 -8.30 22.64 10.59
N PHE A 108 -9.30 23.00 9.82
CA PHE A 108 -9.78 24.35 9.63
C PHE A 108 -11.31 24.32 9.66
N THR A 109 -11.93 25.50 9.73
CA THR A 109 -13.39 25.64 9.67
C THR A 109 -13.78 26.22 8.31
N PRO A 110 -14.76 25.65 7.58
CA PRO A 110 -15.61 24.52 7.96
C PRO A 110 -14.91 23.16 7.80
N SER A 111 -15.52 22.11 8.38
CA SER A 111 -14.99 20.75 8.34
C SER A 111 -14.93 20.18 6.92
N ALA A 112 -13.89 19.40 6.62
CA ALA A 112 -13.68 18.71 5.35
C ALA A 112 -13.39 17.22 5.58
N GLU A 113 -13.92 16.36 4.72
CA GLU A 113 -13.36 15.01 4.59
C GLU A 113 -12.12 15.07 3.69
N TYR A 114 -11.17 14.19 3.97
CA TYR A 114 -10.01 14.00 3.13
C TYR A 114 -9.62 12.54 3.01
N SER A 115 -8.89 12.23 1.95
CA SER A 115 -8.19 10.96 1.79
C SER A 115 -6.71 11.19 1.59
N LEU A 116 -5.90 10.42 2.30
CA LEU A 116 -4.46 10.37 2.14
C LEU A 116 -4.09 9.00 1.56
N SER A 117 -3.28 8.97 0.54
CA SER A 117 -2.66 7.75 0.03
C SER A 117 -1.16 7.94 -0.10
N ILE A 118 -0.44 6.83 0.05
CA ILE A 118 0.98 6.78 -0.22
C ILE A 118 1.23 5.59 -1.15
N SER A 119 1.83 5.85 -2.29
CA SER A 119 2.32 4.83 -3.21
C SER A 119 3.83 4.90 -3.27
N ASP A 120 4.46 3.78 -3.56
CA ASP A 120 5.85 3.73 -3.92
C ASP A 120 5.91 3.60 -5.46
N PRO A 121 6.24 4.66 -6.22
CA PRO A 121 6.38 4.59 -7.68
C PRO A 121 7.59 3.76 -8.15
N SER A 122 8.55 3.46 -7.27
CA SER A 122 9.64 2.51 -7.51
C SER A 122 9.27 1.07 -7.16
N MET A 123 8.29 0.88 -6.27
CA MET A 123 7.58 -0.38 -6.18
C MET A 123 6.90 -0.56 -7.54
N PRO A 124 7.09 -1.71 -8.22
CA PRO A 124 6.16 -2.09 -9.27
C PRO A 124 4.75 -1.85 -8.74
N PRO A 125 3.77 -1.43 -9.56
CA PRO A 125 2.37 -1.53 -9.12
C PRO A 125 2.25 -2.88 -8.43
N PRO A 126 1.77 -2.95 -7.16
CA PRO A 126 1.74 -4.21 -6.43
C PRO A 126 1.20 -5.23 -7.41
N PRO A 127 1.91 -6.37 -7.63
CA PRO A 127 1.60 -7.29 -8.72
C PRO A 127 0.09 -7.35 -8.78
N ALA A 128 -0.48 -6.90 -9.90
CA ALA A 128 -1.93 -6.82 -9.99
C ALA A 128 -2.39 -8.17 -9.50
N GLY A 129 -3.11 -8.20 -8.37
CA GLY A 129 -3.54 -9.46 -7.82
C GLY A 129 -4.21 -10.22 -8.96
N PRO A 130 -4.10 -11.54 -8.97
CA PRO A 130 -4.52 -12.33 -10.11
C PRO A 130 -5.87 -11.89 -10.67
N THR A 131 -5.93 -11.80 -11.99
CA THR A 131 -7.03 -11.32 -12.80
C THR A 131 -7.60 -12.48 -13.60
N SER A 132 -8.73 -12.29 -14.27
CA SER A 132 -9.29 -13.34 -15.15
C SER A 132 -8.66 -13.35 -16.55
N GLY A 133 -7.41 -12.93 -16.68
CA GLY A 133 -6.65 -13.03 -17.92
C GLY A 133 -5.18 -13.34 -17.60
N ASN A 134 -4.40 -13.62 -18.64
CA ASN A 134 -3.04 -14.13 -18.49
C ASN A 134 -2.15 -13.20 -17.64
N ASP A 135 -1.73 -13.71 -16.49
CA ASP A 135 -0.93 -13.01 -15.50
C ASP A 135 0.50 -13.59 -15.39
N SER A 136 1.42 -12.74 -14.91
CA SER A 136 2.79 -13.16 -14.59
C SER A 136 3.15 -12.59 -13.22
N LEU A 137 3.14 -13.46 -12.23
CA LEU A 137 3.17 -13.11 -10.81
C LEU A 137 4.28 -13.88 -10.08
N THR A 138 4.69 -13.33 -8.94
CA THR A 138 5.67 -13.96 -8.04
C THR A 138 5.15 -13.81 -6.61
N GLY A 139 5.21 -14.90 -5.86
CA GLY A 139 4.89 -14.96 -4.44
C GLY A 139 5.95 -14.31 -3.57
N THR A 140 5.99 -14.73 -2.31
CA THR A 140 6.90 -14.23 -1.29
C THR A 140 7.79 -15.35 -0.75
N GLU A 141 8.78 -15.03 0.08
CA GLU A 141 9.62 -16.04 0.76
C GLU A 141 8.91 -16.68 1.98
N GLY A 142 7.59 -16.55 2.10
CA GLY A 142 6.79 -17.18 3.14
C GLY A 142 5.50 -17.75 2.59
N ASN A 143 4.79 -18.53 3.42
CA ASN A 143 3.59 -19.26 3.00
C ASN A 143 2.52 -18.35 2.36
N ASP A 144 2.25 -18.59 1.09
CA ASP A 144 1.28 -17.86 0.29
C ASP A 144 -0.03 -18.65 0.11
N ILE A 145 -1.14 -17.92 -0.05
CA ILE A 145 -2.42 -18.47 -0.47
C ILE A 145 -2.86 -17.68 -1.70
N VAL A 146 -2.86 -18.33 -2.86
CA VAL A 146 -3.02 -17.67 -4.17
C VAL A 146 -4.09 -18.38 -5.00
N ASP A 147 -4.89 -17.59 -5.71
CA ASP A 147 -5.86 -18.06 -6.70
C ASP A 147 -5.64 -17.24 -7.98
N LEU A 148 -5.01 -17.85 -8.99
CA LEU A 148 -4.62 -17.18 -10.25
C LEU A 148 -5.82 -16.90 -11.18
N LEU A 149 -7.00 -17.44 -10.83
CA LEU A 149 -8.29 -17.24 -11.51
C LEU A 149 -8.39 -17.93 -12.89
N ALA A 150 -8.27 -17.19 -13.98
CA ALA A 150 -8.47 -17.74 -15.32
C ALA A 150 -7.56 -16.99 -16.28
N GLY A 151 -7.09 -17.66 -17.34
CA GLY A 151 -6.02 -17.15 -18.17
C GLY A 151 -4.91 -18.18 -18.26
N ASP A 152 -3.96 -17.97 -19.18
CA ASP A 152 -2.73 -18.77 -19.18
C ASP A 152 -1.71 -18.05 -18.29
N ASP A 153 -1.56 -18.50 -17.05
CA ASP A 153 -0.82 -17.79 -16.01
C ASP A 153 0.60 -18.32 -15.81
N TRP A 154 1.49 -17.46 -15.34
CA TRP A 154 2.84 -17.81 -14.90
C TRP A 154 3.04 -17.38 -13.44
N PHE A 155 3.35 -18.32 -12.55
CA PHE A 155 3.53 -18.05 -11.12
C PHE A 155 4.76 -18.74 -10.53
N ASP A 156 5.54 -18.00 -9.73
CA ASP A 156 6.66 -18.52 -8.95
C ASP A 156 6.47 -18.19 -7.47
N ALA A 157 6.21 -19.20 -6.64
CA ALA A 157 5.86 -19.04 -5.24
C ALA A 157 7.08 -18.85 -4.30
N LEU A 158 8.31 -19.06 -4.81
CA LEU A 158 9.57 -18.91 -4.07
C LEU A 158 9.75 -19.87 -2.88
N ALA A 159 9.51 -19.44 -1.65
CA ALA A 159 9.79 -20.26 -0.46
C ALA A 159 8.62 -20.19 0.50
N GLY A 160 8.26 -21.29 1.14
CA GLY A 160 7.06 -21.34 1.96
C GLY A 160 6.36 -22.68 1.82
N ASN A 161 5.33 -22.90 2.64
CA ASN A 161 4.37 -23.96 2.36
C ASN A 161 3.16 -23.30 1.71
N ASP A 162 3.08 -23.36 0.40
CA ASP A 162 2.16 -22.54 -0.37
C ASP A 162 0.87 -23.28 -0.73
N SER A 163 -0.23 -22.55 -0.88
CA SER A 163 -1.52 -23.08 -1.31
C SER A 163 -1.98 -22.32 -2.54
N ILE A 164 -1.85 -22.93 -3.70
CA ILE A 164 -2.02 -22.27 -5.00
C ILE A 164 -3.14 -22.94 -5.79
N LEU A 165 -4.06 -22.13 -6.33
CA LEU A 165 -5.04 -22.52 -7.32
C LEU A 165 -4.65 -21.82 -8.64
N ALA A 166 -4.32 -22.59 -9.69
CA ALA A 166 -3.92 -22.02 -10.97
C ALA A 166 -5.15 -21.56 -11.78
N GLY A 167 -6.17 -22.39 -11.88
CA GLY A 167 -7.47 -21.94 -12.39
C GLY A 167 -7.77 -22.43 -13.79
N ASP A 168 -8.53 -21.66 -14.57
CA ASP A 168 -8.90 -22.08 -15.93
C ASP A 168 -7.89 -21.54 -16.94
N GLY A 169 -7.17 -22.40 -17.68
CA GLY A 169 -6.24 -21.99 -18.74
C GLY A 169 -4.97 -22.85 -18.76
N ALA A 170 -3.99 -22.51 -19.61
CA ALA A 170 -2.74 -23.27 -19.68
C ALA A 170 -1.68 -22.64 -18.77
N ASP A 171 -1.61 -23.09 -17.52
CA ASP A 171 -0.82 -22.42 -16.50
C ASP A 171 0.61 -22.96 -16.38
N THR A 172 1.51 -22.15 -15.83
CA THR A 172 2.87 -22.53 -15.46
C THR A 172 3.15 -22.09 -14.02
N VAL A 173 3.19 -23.04 -13.09
CA VAL A 173 3.34 -22.77 -11.65
C VAL A 173 4.60 -23.44 -11.10
N PHE A 174 5.41 -22.68 -10.37
CA PHE A 174 6.56 -23.17 -9.59
C PHE A 174 6.26 -23.02 -8.10
N GLY A 175 6.21 -24.12 -7.35
CA GLY A 175 5.99 -24.13 -5.89
C GLY A 175 7.20 -23.65 -5.10
N GLY A 176 8.40 -23.97 -5.59
CA GLY A 176 9.63 -23.46 -4.99
C GLY A 176 10.08 -24.32 -3.80
N THR A 177 10.53 -23.73 -2.70
CA THR A 177 10.99 -24.51 -1.55
C THR A 177 9.95 -24.55 -0.44
N GLY A 178 9.48 -25.75 -0.09
CA GLY A 178 8.78 -26.01 1.17
C GLY A 178 7.82 -27.17 1.01
N LYS A 179 6.57 -27.06 1.42
CA LYS A 179 5.58 -28.12 1.24
C LYS A 179 4.33 -27.52 0.66
N ASP A 180 4.18 -27.70 -0.64
CA ASP A 180 3.20 -26.94 -1.39
C ASP A 180 1.98 -27.78 -1.70
N THR A 181 0.85 -27.10 -1.84
CA THR A 181 -0.42 -27.65 -2.30
C THR A 181 -0.85 -26.84 -3.51
N ILE A 182 -0.75 -27.41 -4.69
CA ILE A 182 -0.99 -26.72 -5.96
C ILE A 182 -2.09 -27.46 -6.71
N PHE A 183 -3.10 -26.74 -7.18
CA PHE A 183 -4.17 -27.29 -7.99
C PHE A 183 -4.20 -26.58 -9.35
N GLY A 184 -3.95 -27.32 -10.43
CA GLY A 184 -4.00 -26.79 -11.80
C GLY A 184 -5.40 -26.34 -12.22
N ASN A 185 -6.43 -27.13 -11.90
CA ASN A 185 -7.79 -27.02 -12.44
C ASN A 185 -7.87 -27.32 -13.96
N ASP A 186 -8.60 -26.50 -14.73
CA ASP A 186 -9.04 -26.82 -16.08
C ASP A 186 -8.05 -26.27 -17.11
N GLY A 187 -7.22 -27.14 -17.69
CA GLY A 187 -6.35 -26.75 -18.79
C GLY A 187 -5.13 -27.65 -18.94
N ASP A 188 -4.20 -27.23 -19.80
CA ASP A 188 -2.95 -27.96 -20.05
C ASP A 188 -1.82 -27.32 -19.22
N ASP A 189 -1.77 -27.66 -17.94
CA ASP A 189 -0.89 -27.01 -16.96
C ASP A 189 0.51 -27.63 -16.89
N TYR A 190 1.50 -26.78 -16.60
CA TYR A 190 2.82 -27.16 -16.13
C TYR A 190 2.95 -26.77 -14.66
N ILE A 191 3.06 -27.76 -13.78
CA ILE A 191 3.26 -27.54 -12.35
C ILE A 191 4.56 -28.21 -11.92
N ASP A 192 5.45 -27.42 -11.32
CA ASP A 192 6.72 -27.85 -10.76
C ASP A 192 6.77 -27.52 -9.27
N GLY A 193 6.53 -28.52 -8.43
CA GLY A 193 6.65 -28.40 -6.97
C GLY A 193 8.08 -28.15 -6.48
N ASN A 194 9.11 -28.28 -7.35
CA ASN A 194 10.52 -28.16 -6.98
C ASN A 194 10.93 -29.12 -5.83
N GLU A 195 11.45 -28.62 -4.72
CA GLU A 195 12.06 -29.44 -3.66
C GLU A 195 11.02 -29.83 -2.59
N ASN A 196 11.11 -31.09 -2.11
CA ASN A 196 10.31 -31.73 -1.04
C ASN A 196 9.12 -32.58 -1.53
N ASN A 197 8.04 -32.65 -0.75
CA ASN A 197 6.97 -33.65 -0.89
C ASN A 197 5.64 -32.92 -0.93
N ASP A 198 5.30 -32.48 -2.13
CA ASP A 198 4.19 -31.59 -2.44
C ASP A 198 2.96 -32.37 -2.90
N ASP A 199 1.80 -31.75 -2.78
CA ASP A 199 0.53 -32.25 -3.30
C ASP A 199 0.16 -31.42 -4.54
N LEU A 200 0.17 -32.05 -5.72
CA LEU A 200 -0.07 -31.45 -7.04
C LEU A 200 -1.28 -32.06 -7.75
#